data_AF-A0A7W9EVG2-F1
#
_entry.id   AF-A0A7W9EVG2-F1
#
_cell.length_a   1.000
_cell.length_b   1.000
_cell.length_c   1.000
_cell.angle_alpha   90.00
_cell.angle_beta   90.00
_cell.angle_gamma   90.00
#
_symmetry.space_group_name_H-M   'P 1'
#
loop_
_entity.id
_entity.type
_entity.pdbx_description
1 polymer ?
#
loop_
_entity_poly.entity_id
_entity_poly.type
_entity_poly.pdbx_seq_one_letter_code
_entity_poly.pdbx_strand_id
1 'polypeptide(L)'
;MDIIKLPFGEQAPNEGDCISITEREDGRFDLNATALLACGDTDEAESVSMIGGDPYPTYEEAEAAGLAWADGHCVEKLFVSRLPIGVVSGP
;
A
#
# COMPACT_ATOMS: atom_id res chain seq x y z
N MET A 1 5.19 -2.37 -13.33
CA MET A 1 4.45 -2.77 -12.13
C MET A 1 3.25 -3.65 -12.51
N ASP A 2 3.23 -4.89 -12.02
CA ASP A 2 2.08 -5.81 -12.06
C ASP A 2 1.22 -5.58 -10.81
N ILE A 3 -0.08 -5.36 -10.97
CA ILE A 3 -0.97 -4.98 -9.86
C ILE A 3 -1.89 -6.15 -9.52
N ILE A 4 -1.78 -6.65 -8.29
CA ILE A 4 -2.62 -7.73 -7.77
C ILE A 4 -3.58 -7.16 -6.74
N LYS A 5 -4.84 -7.00 -7.14
CA LYS A 5 -5.91 -6.63 -6.21
C LYS A 5 -6.37 -7.85 -5.43
N LEU A 6 -6.20 -7.78 -4.11
CA LEU A 6 -6.61 -8.85 -3.22
C LEU A 6 -8.12 -8.74 -2.91
N PRO A 7 -8.77 -9.87 -2.57
CA PRO A 7 -10.13 -9.86 -2.06
C PRO A 7 -10.29 -8.92 -0.86
N PHE A 8 -11.50 -8.39 -0.67
CA PHE A 8 -11.80 -7.56 0.48
C PHE A 8 -11.55 -8.31 1.80
N GLY A 9 -10.83 -7.67 2.71
CA GLY A 9 -10.42 -8.23 3.99
C GLY A 9 -9.15 -9.09 3.93
N GLU A 10 -8.58 -9.30 2.75
CA GLU A 10 -7.33 -10.05 2.60
C GLU A 10 -6.12 -9.13 2.67
N GLN A 11 -5.13 -9.52 3.50
CA GLN A 11 -3.88 -8.79 3.68
C GLN A 11 -2.84 -9.26 2.68
N ALA A 12 -2.03 -8.31 2.21
CA ALA A 12 -0.88 -8.60 1.39
C ALA A 12 0.16 -9.45 2.14
N PRO A 13 0.94 -10.27 1.42
CA PRO A 13 2.03 -11.02 2.02
C PRO A 13 3.08 -10.08 2.63
N ASN A 14 3.63 -10.44 3.79
CA ASN A 14 4.61 -9.63 4.53
C ASN A 14 5.93 -9.37 3.77
N GLU A 15 6.25 -10.22 2.79
CA GLU A 15 7.51 -10.20 2.04
C GLU A 15 7.37 -9.54 0.65
N GLY A 16 6.23 -8.89 0.37
CA GLY A 16 5.94 -8.28 -0.93
C GLY A 16 5.61 -6.79 -0.84
N ASP A 17 5.87 -6.08 -1.92
CA ASP A 17 5.48 -4.67 -2.06
C ASP A 17 3.95 -4.57 -2.07
N CYS A 18 3.40 -3.72 -1.22
CA CYS A 18 1.96 -3.64 -1.07
C CYS A 18 1.48 -2.26 -0.66
N ILE A 19 0.21 -1.99 -1.02
CA ILE A 19 -0.57 -0.92 -0.44
C ILE A 19 -1.77 -1.52 0.29
N SER A 20 -2.05 -0.98 1.47
CA SER A 20 -3.20 -1.31 2.29
C SER A 20 -4.10 -0.09 2.41
N ILE A 21 -5.34 -0.25 2.01
CA ILE A 21 -6.36 0.78 2.11
C ILE A 21 -7.37 0.33 3.15
N THR A 22 -7.41 1.03 4.29
CA THR A 22 -8.29 0.68 5.42
C THR A 22 -9.42 1.69 5.50
N GLU A 23 -10.66 1.20 5.51
CA GLU A 23 -11.83 2.04 5.74
C GLU A 23 -11.89 2.48 7.21
N ARG A 24 -12.28 3.72 7.47
CA ARG A 24 -12.43 4.30 8.81
C ARG A 24 -13.91 4.41 9.20
N GLU A 25 -14.17 4.54 10.49
CA GLU A 25 -15.54 4.75 11.03
C GLU A 25 -16.22 6.02 10.50
N ASP A 26 -15.45 7.01 10.05
CA ASP A 26 -15.97 8.25 9.46
C ASP A 26 -16.22 8.15 7.95
N GLY A 27 -16.07 6.96 7.36
CA GLY A 27 -16.28 6.69 5.93
C GLY A 27 -15.11 7.12 5.04
N ARG A 28 -13.99 7.58 5.62
CA ARG A 28 -12.76 7.89 4.89
C ARG A 28 -11.81 6.70 4.86
N PHE A 29 -10.73 6.82 4.10
CA PHE A 29 -9.80 5.74 3.82
C PHE A 29 -8.38 6.14 4.23
N ASP A 30 -7.76 5.33 5.09
CA ASP A 30 -6.34 5.43 5.38
C ASP A 30 -5.55 4.62 4.34
N LEU A 31 -4.41 5.16 3.91
CA LEU A 31 -3.48 4.50 3.00
C LEU A 31 -2.18 4.21 3.75
N ASN A 32 -1.76 2.96 3.70
CA ASN A 32 -0.42 2.55 4.07
C ASN A 32 0.23 1.85 2.87
N ALA A 33 1.53 1.99 2.71
CA ALA A 33 2.29 1.36 1.66
C ALA A 33 3.64 0.89 2.18
N THR A 34 4.13 -0.25 1.69
CA THR A 34 5.46 -0.75 1.96
C THR A 34 6.04 -1.30 0.67
N ALA A 35 7.29 -0.98 0.38
CA ALA A 35 8.02 -1.49 -0.76
C ALA A 35 9.49 -1.70 -0.40
N LEU A 36 10.08 -2.73 -0.97
CA LEU A 36 11.52 -2.99 -0.96
C LEU A 36 12.10 -2.35 -2.22
N LEU A 37 12.89 -1.29 -2.04
CA LEU A 37 13.59 -0.66 -3.15
C LEU A 37 14.68 -1.59 -3.68
N ALA A 38 14.49 -2.06 -4.91
CA ALA A 38 15.50 -2.76 -5.69
C ALA A 38 16.12 -1.88 -6.79
N CYS A 39 15.62 -0.65 -6.98
CA CYS A 39 16.11 0.24 -8.02
C CYS A 39 17.14 1.25 -7.49
N GLY A 40 18.42 0.92 -7.69
CA GLY A 40 19.58 1.76 -7.45
C GLY A 40 20.86 0.93 -7.59
N ASP A 41 21.99 1.57 -7.92
CA ASP A 41 23.34 0.96 -7.94
C ASP A 41 23.87 0.65 -6.51
N THR A 42 22.95 0.43 -5.57
CA THR A 42 23.21 0.24 -4.15
C THR A 42 22.93 -1.21 -3.79
N ASP A 43 23.95 -1.91 -3.31
CA ASP A 43 23.94 -3.31 -2.88
C ASP A 43 22.98 -3.60 -1.69
N GLU A 44 22.31 -2.59 -1.14
CA GLU A 44 21.43 -2.71 0.03
C GLU A 44 19.97 -2.46 -0.37
N ALA A 45 19.11 -3.47 -0.17
CA ALA A 45 17.67 -3.33 -0.33
C ALA A 45 17.13 -2.44 0.79
N GLU A 46 16.80 -1.18 0.47
CA GLU A 46 16.17 -0.26 1.42
C GLU A 46 14.65 -0.47 1.42
N SER A 47 14.07 -0.78 2.59
CA SER A 47 12.63 -0.82 2.77
C SER A 47 12.08 0.58 2.95
N VAL A 48 11.16 1.01 2.10
CA VAL A 48 10.44 2.28 2.24
C VAL A 48 8.99 2.00 2.59
N SER A 49 8.51 2.64 3.65
CA SER A 49 7.12 2.56 4.08
C SER A 49 6.50 3.95 4.13
N MET A 50 5.29 4.06 3.60
CA MET A 50 4.37 5.15 3.86
C MET A 50 3.37 4.66 4.91
N ILE A 51 3.50 5.15 6.14
CA ILE A 51 2.56 4.85 7.22
C ILE A 51 1.79 6.12 7.55
N GLY A 52 0.49 6.11 7.28
CA GLY A 52 -0.39 7.21 7.64
C GLY A 52 -0.20 8.49 6.83
N GLY A 53 -1.32 9.18 6.63
CA GLY A 53 -1.43 10.46 5.93
C GLY A 53 -2.81 11.05 6.19
N ASP A 54 -3.15 12.15 5.51
CA ASP A 54 -4.52 12.64 5.52
C ASP A 54 -5.45 11.57 4.90
N PRO A 55 -6.56 11.24 5.57
CA PRO A 55 -7.45 10.19 5.09
C PRO A 55 -8.17 10.64 3.82
N TYR A 56 -8.19 9.75 2.82
CA TYR A 56 -8.80 10.00 1.53
C TYR A 56 -10.33 9.91 1.61
N PRO A 57 -11.09 10.72 0.84
CA PRO A 57 -12.54 10.68 0.90
C PRO A 57 -13.14 9.51 0.11
N THR A 58 -12.38 8.88 -0.79
CA THR A 58 -12.80 7.71 -1.55
C THR A 58 -11.70 6.65 -1.63
N TYR A 59 -12.11 5.39 -1.79
CA TYR A 59 -11.19 4.28 -2.05
C TYR A 59 -10.38 4.50 -3.33
N GLU A 60 -11.01 5.04 -4.38
CA GLU A 60 -10.37 5.29 -5.67
C GLU A 60 -9.23 6.31 -5.56
N GLU A 61 -9.38 7.35 -4.73
CA GLU A 61 -8.31 8.32 -4.47
C GLU A 61 -7.17 7.72 -3.65
N ALA A 62 -7.48 6.92 -2.63
CA ALA A 62 -6.46 6.19 -1.87
C ALA A 62 -5.68 5.21 -2.76
N GLU A 63 -6.37 4.48 -3.63
CA GLU A 63 -5.77 3.56 -4.60
C GLU A 63 -4.88 4.32 -5.58
N ALA A 64 -5.37 5.41 -6.18
CA ALA A 64 -4.59 6.22 -7.11
C ALA A 64 -3.31 6.78 -6.47
N ALA A 65 -3.39 7.26 -5.22
CA ALA A 65 -2.24 7.76 -4.48
C ALA A 65 -1.22 6.66 -4.16
N GLY A 66 -1.70 5.48 -3.72
CA GLY A 66 -0.83 4.33 -3.45
C GLY A 66 -0.13 3.80 -4.71
N LEU A 67 -0.85 3.75 -5.84
CA LEU A 67 -0.29 3.36 -7.13
C LEU A 67 0.76 4.36 -7.62
N ALA A 68 0.50 5.66 -7.49
CA ALA A 68 1.46 6.70 -7.88
C ALA A 68 2.73 6.66 -7.01
N TRP A 69 2.59 6.37 -5.72
CA TRP A 69 3.72 6.14 -4.83
C TRP A 69 4.55 4.93 -5.29
N ALA A 70 3.91 3.78 -5.53
CA ALA A 70 4.59 2.57 -5.95
C ALA A 70 5.31 2.70 -7.30
N ASP A 71 4.73 3.46 -8.24
CA ASP A 71 5.36 3.78 -9.54
C ASP A 71 6.67 4.56 -9.35
N GLY A 72 6.71 5.50 -8.39
CA GLY A 72 7.90 6.26 -8.02
C GLY A 72 9.00 5.42 -7.34
N HIS A 73 8.68 4.21 -6.88
CA HIS A 73 9.59 3.30 -6.19
C HIS A 73 9.99 2.08 -7.03
N CYS A 74 9.66 2.08 -8.32
CA CYS A 74 10.01 1.02 -9.28
C CYS A 74 9.56 -0.39 -8.86
N VAL A 75 8.40 -0.48 -8.21
CA VAL A 75 7.83 -1.75 -7.79
C VAL A 75 7.50 -2.63 -9.00
N GLU A 76 8.04 -3.84 -9.03
CA GLU A 76 7.74 -4.80 -10.09
C GLU A 76 6.36 -5.42 -9.91
N LYS A 77 5.97 -5.72 -8.66
CA LYS A 77 4.72 -6.40 -8.31
C LYS A 77 4.12 -5.79 -7.05
N LEU A 78 2.93 -5.22 -7.16
CA LEU A 78 2.25 -4.54 -6.06
C LEU A 78 0.96 -5.25 -5.68
N PHE A 79 0.83 -5.61 -4.41
CA PHE A 79 -0.43 -6.11 -3.85
C PHE A 79 -1.28 -4.95 -3.32
N VAL A 80 -2.56 -4.93 -3.68
CA VAL A 80 -3.53 -3.93 -3.22
C VAL A 80 -4.52 -4.61 -2.30
N SER A 81 -4.44 -4.33 -1.01
CA SER A 81 -5.36 -4.81 0.02
C SER A 81 -6.41 -3.76 0.35
N ARG A 82 -7.68 -4.17 0.36
CA ARG A 82 -8.77 -3.38 0.91
C ARG A 82 -9.24 -4.00 2.20
N LEU A 83 -9.07 -3.30 3.32
CA LEU A 83 -9.33 -3.80 4.65
C LEU A 83 -10.54 -3.13 5.31
N PRO A 84 -11.35 -3.89 6.06
CA PRO A 84 -12.46 -3.33 6.82
C PRO A 84 -11.98 -2.50 8.00
N ILE A 85 -12.90 -1.68 8.54
CA ILE A 85 -12.69 -0.87 9.74
C ILE A 85 -12.15 -1.72 10.89
N GLY A 86 -11.09 -1.23 11.55
CA GLY A 86 -10.50 -1.87 12.74
C GLY A 86 -9.41 -2.90 12.45
N VAL A 87 -9.10 -3.18 11.17
CA VAL A 87 -7.93 -3.99 10.79
C VAL A 87 -6.73 -3.07 10.63
N VAL A 88 -5.78 -3.16 11.56
CA VAL A 88 -4.47 -2.54 11.43
C VAL A 88 -3.60 -3.39 10.50
N SER A 89 -3.17 -2.83 9.38
CA SER A 89 -2.02 -3.38 8.66
C SER A 89 -0.82 -3.26 9.58
N GLY A 90 -0.15 -4.38 9.85
CA GLY A 90 0.94 -4.46 10.82
C GLY A 90 2.12 -3.52 10.52
N PRO A 91 2.97 -3.26 11.53
CA PRO A 91 4.14 -2.38 11.42
C PRO A 91 5.25 -2.94 10.52
#